data_AF-A0A2S4L710-F1
#
_entry.id   AF-A0A2S4L710-F1
#
_cell.length_a   1.000
_cell.length_b   1.000
_cell.length_c   1.000
_cell.angle_alpha   90.00
_cell.angle_beta   90.00
_cell.angle_gamma   90.00
#
_symmetry.space_group_name_H-M   'P 1'
#
loop_
_entity.id
_entity.type
_entity.pdbx_description
1 polymer ?
#
loop_
_entity_poly.entity_id
_entity_poly.type
_entity_poly.pdbx_seq_one_letter_code
_entity_poly.pdbx_strand_id
1 'polypeptide(L)' 'DADRLDALGAVGVGRAFAFGGARGRGLGDTVDHFEEKLVRLEGMMKTETGRALARVRTERIRAVQAWWREETEGEGLDV' A
#
# COMPACT_ATOMS: atom_id res chain seq x y z
N ASP A 1 16.66 2.67 4.52
CA ASP A 1 16.10 1.66 3.61
C ASP A 1 15.29 0.61 4.35
N ALA A 2 15.83 -0.03 5.39
CA ALA A 2 15.09 -1.02 6.20
C ALA A 2 13.72 -0.52 6.70
N ASP A 3 13.64 0.63 7.38
CA ASP A 3 12.35 1.19 7.85
C ASP A 3 11.36 1.46 6.71
N ARG A 4 11.86 1.93 5.55
CA ARG A 4 11.02 2.17 4.38
C ARG A 4 10.53 0.86 3.77
N LEU A 5 11.34 -0.19 3.80
CA LEU A 5 10.95 -1.52 3.36
C LEU A 5 9.90 -2.13 4.28
N ASP A 6 9.98 -1.90 5.59
CA ASP A 6 8.97 -2.37 6.56
C ASP A 6 7.58 -1.73 6.34
N ALA A 7 7.55 -0.52 5.79
CA ALA A 7 6.31 0.13 5.38
C ALA A 7 5.71 -0.44 4.07
N LEU A 8 6.39 -1.36 3.37
CA LEU A 8 5.97 -1.90 2.08
C LEU A 8 5.51 -3.36 2.15
N GLY A 9 4.81 -3.81 1.10
CA GLY A 9 4.32 -5.17 0.95
C GLY A 9 3.14 -5.46 1.87
N ALA A 10 2.89 -6.75 2.13
CA ALA A 10 1.72 -7.20 2.90
C ALA A 10 1.67 -6.59 4.32
N VAL A 11 2.82 -6.47 4.99
CA VAL A 11 2.90 -5.84 6.32
C VAL A 11 2.50 -4.37 6.24
N GLY A 12 3.00 -3.64 5.23
CA GLY A 12 2.63 -2.24 4.98
C GLY A 12 1.13 -2.05 4.77
N VAL A 13 0.51 -2.92 3.98
CA VAL A 13 -0.95 -2.93 3.76
C VAL A 13 -1.71 -3.12 5.06
N GLY A 14 -1.37 -4.16 5.85
CA GLY A 14 -2.03 -4.43 7.12
C GLY A 14 -1.89 -3.28 8.12
N ARG A 15 -0.70 -2.67 8.21
CA ARG A 15 -0.45 -1.51 9.07
C ARG A 15 -1.26 -0.28 8.63
N ALA A 16 -1.41 -0.06 7.33
CA ALA A 16 -2.15 1.08 6.83
C ALA A 16 -3.66 0.97 7.14
N PHE A 17 -4.26 -0.21 6.99
CA PHE A 17 -5.64 -0.46 7.42
C PHE A 17 -5.82 -0.33 8.93
N ALA A 18 -4.92 -0.91 9.73
CA ALA A 18 -4.99 -0.78 11.19
C ALA A 18 -4.91 0.69 11.63
N PHE A 19 -4.03 1.48 11.01
CA PHE A 19 -3.92 2.91 11.28
C PHE A 19 -5.15 3.70 10.81
N GLY A 20 -5.66 3.39 9.61
CA GLY A 20 -6.88 4.00 9.06
C GLY A 20 -8.07 3.80 9.98
N GLY A 21 -8.33 2.55 10.38
CA GLY A 21 -9.40 2.21 11.33
C GLY A 21 -9.23 2.89 12.69
N ALA A 22 -8.02 2.94 13.24
CA ALA A 22 -7.74 3.66 14.49
C ALA A 22 -7.96 5.18 14.38
N ARG A 23 -8.01 5.73 13.16
CA ARG A 23 -8.29 7.15 12.86
C ARG A 23 -9.71 7.38 12.35
N GLY A 24 -10.56 6.35 12.31
CA GLY A 24 -11.92 6.44 11.76
C GLY A 24 -11.97 6.70 10.25
N ARG A 25 -10.91 6.34 9.52
CA ARG A 25 -10.86 6.45 8.05
C ARG A 25 -11.50 5.20 7.44
N GLY A 26 -12.26 5.40 6.35
CA GLY A 26 -12.84 4.30 5.57
C GLY A 26 -11.78 3.39 4.93
N LEU A 27 -12.21 2.21 4.49
CA LEU A 27 -11.29 1.28 3.84
C LEU A 27 -10.90 1.78 2.45
N GLY A 28 -11.85 2.27 1.64
CA GLY A 28 -11.57 2.90 0.34
C GLY A 28 -10.56 4.05 0.43
N ASP A 29 -10.81 5.02 1.31
CA ASP A 29 -9.88 6.14 1.60
C ASP A 29 -8.47 5.67 2.00
N THR A 30 -8.36 4.50 2.63
CA THR A 30 -7.08 3.91 3.03
C THR A 30 -6.35 3.31 1.83
N VAL A 31 -7.08 2.66 0.92
CA VAL A 31 -6.53 2.09 -0.32
C VAL A 31 -6.03 3.19 -1.26
N ASP A 32 -6.77 4.29 -1.38
CA ASP A 32 -6.35 5.45 -2.18
C ASP A 32 -5.03 6.04 -1.66
N HIS A 33 -4.84 6.02 -0.33
CA HIS A 33 -3.61 6.51 0.29
C HIS A 33 -2.36 5.65 0.00
N PHE A 34 -2.53 4.42 -0.50
CA PHE A 34 -1.38 3.57 -0.87
C PHE A 34 -0.58 4.17 -2.04
N GLU A 35 -1.23 4.77 -3.04
CA GLU A 35 -0.53 5.38 -4.19
C GLU A 35 0.26 6.64 -3.78
N GLU A 36 -0.28 7.43 -2.86
CA GLU A 36 0.31 8.70 -2.46
C GLU A 36 1.63 8.52 -1.69
N LYS A 37 1.70 7.51 -0.80
CA LYS A 37 2.83 7.31 0.10
C LYS A 37 3.67 6.09 -0.20
N LEU A 38 3.06 4.92 -0.37
CA LEU A 38 3.80 3.65 -0.36
C LEU A 38 4.51 3.42 -1.70
N VAL A 39 3.84 3.67 -2.82
CA VAL A 39 4.43 3.46 -4.16
C VAL A 39 5.64 4.37 -4.41
N ARG A 40 5.72 5.53 -3.74
CA ARG A 40 6.85 6.47 -3.86
C ARG A 40 8.10 6.03 -3.10
N LEU A 41 7.99 5.12 -2.12
CA LEU A 41 9.11 4.71 -1.28
C LEU A 41 10.21 3.98 -2.07
N GLU A 42 9.87 3.26 -3.15
CA GLU A 42 10.87 2.62 -4.02
C GLU A 42 11.88 3.63 -4.57
N GLY A 43 11.41 4.78 -5.08
CA GLY A 43 12.27 5.84 -5.61
C GLY A 43 13.14 6.53 -4.56
N MET A 44 12.78 6.41 -3.28
CA MET A 44 13.49 7.03 -2.15
C MET A 44 14.55 6.11 -1.52
N MET A 45 14.71 4.88 -2.02
CA MET A 45 15.73 3.94 -1.52
C MET A 45 17.14 4.43 -1.85
N LYS A 46 18.04 4.30 -0.87
CA LYS A 46 19.43 4.77 -0.96
C LYS A 46 20.35 3.74 -1.61
N THR A 47 20.03 2.46 -1.44
CA THR A 47 20.78 1.34 -1.99
C THR A 47 20.05 0.71 -3.17
N GLU A 48 20.81 0.12 -4.10
CA GLU A 48 20.27 -0.64 -5.22
C GLU A 48 19.51 -1.88 -4.72
N THR A 49 20.09 -2.63 -3.78
CA THR A 49 19.43 -3.77 -3.12
C THR A 49 18.12 -3.36 -2.46
N GLY A 50 18.12 -2.23 -1.73
CA GLY A 50 16.91 -1.69 -1.12
C GLY A 50 15.84 -1.34 -2.14
N ARG A 51 16.23 -0.76 -3.28
CA ARG A 51 15.31 -0.46 -4.40
C ARG A 51 14.75 -1.72 -5.03
N ALA A 52 15.57 -2.74 -5.28
CA ALA A 52 15.13 -4.02 -5.83
C ALA A 52 14.12 -4.72 -4.91
N LEU A 53 14.40 -4.77 -3.60
CA LEU A 53 13.47 -5.31 -2.60
C LEU A 53 12.19 -4.48 -2.51
N ALA A 54 12.30 -3.16 -2.58
CA ALA A 54 11.16 -2.25 -2.54
C ALA A 54 10.24 -2.48 -3.73
N ARG A 55 10.77 -2.63 -4.94
CA ARG A 55 10.00 -2.95 -6.16
C ARG A 55 9.12 -4.18 -5.96
N VAL A 56 9.71 -5.30 -5.51
CA VAL A 56 8.96 -6.55 -5.28
C VAL A 56 7.86 -6.35 -4.24
N ARG A 57 8.08 -5.53 -3.21
CA ARG A 57 7.06 -5.23 -2.19
C ARG A 57 5.99 -4.26 -2.69
N THR A 58 6.35 -3.27 -3.52
CA THR A 58 5.43 -2.34 -4.16
C THR A 58 4.46 -3.06 -5.09
N GLU A 59 4.93 -4.07 -5.85
CA GLU A 59 4.04 -4.87 -6.72
C GLU A 59 2.92 -5.58 -5.94
N ARG A 60 3.21 -6.05 -4.71
CA ARG A 60 2.17 -6.64 -3.85
C ARG A 60 1.09 -5.63 -3.46
N ILE A 61 1.49 -4.37 -3.22
CA ILE A 61 0.55 -3.30 -2.89
C ILE A 61 -0.33 -2.99 -4.11
N ARG A 62 0.27 -2.89 -5.30
CA ARG A 62 -0.47 -2.68 -6.56
C ARG A 62 -1.46 -3.79 -6.83
N ALA A 63 -1.09 -5.05 -6.54
CA ALA A 63 -2.00 -6.18 -6.67
C ALA A 63 -3.22 -6.04 -5.74
N VAL A 64 -3.01 -5.67 -4.48
CA VAL A 64 -4.12 -5.40 -3.54
C VAL A 64 -5.02 -4.27 -4.03
N GLN A 65 -4.46 -3.19 -4.59
CA GLN A 65 -5.26 -2.10 -5.15
C GLN A 65 -6.06 -2.54 -6.39
N ALA A 66 -5.49 -3.38 -7.23
CA ALA A 66 -6.17 -3.94 -8.39
C ALA A 66 -7.36 -4.81 -7.96
N TRP A 67 -7.14 -5.73 -7.02
CA TRP A 67 -8.21 -6.56 -6.45
C TRP A 67 -9.30 -5.72 -5.78
N TRP A 68 -8.91 -4.73 -4.98
CA TRP A 68 -9.86 -3.82 -4.36
C TRP A 68 -10.76 -3.14 -5.39
N ARG A 69 -10.18 -2.53 -6.43
CA ARG A 69 -10.95 -1.88 -7.51
C ARG A 69 -11.88 -2.85 -8.22
N GLU A 70 -11.40 -4.05 -8.56
CA GLU A 70 -12.20 -5.08 -9.20
C GLU A 70 -13.42 -5.48 -8.33
N GLU A 71 -13.22 -5.62 -7.03
CA GLU A 71 -14.26 -5.98 -6.06
C GLU A 71 -15.24 -4.82 -5.79
N THR A 72 -14.77 -3.57 -5.73
CA THR A 72 -15.61 -2.41 -5.35
C THR A 72 -16.28 -1.71 -6.54
N GLU A 73 -15.64 -1.65 -7.71
CA GLU A 73 -16.21 -0.99 -8.90
C GLU A 73 -17.33 -1.83 -9.55
N GLY A 74 -17.35 -3.14 -9.33
CA GLY A 74 -18.39 -4.05 -9.82
C GLY A 74 -19.67 -4.09 -8.97
N GLU A 75 -19.58 -3.74 -7.68
CA GLU A 75 -20.69 -3.94 -6.72
C GLU A 75 -21.33 -2.63 -6.20
N GLY A 76 -20.76 -1.45 -6.50
CA GLY A 76 -21.30 -0.17 -6.03
C GLY A 76 -21.31 -0.06 -4.49
N LEU A 77 -20.39 -0.74 -3.82
CA LEU A 77 -20.24 -0.74 -2.38
C LEU A 77 -19.23 0.34 -1.97
N ASP A 78 -19.73 1.36 -1.27
CA ASP A 78 -18.94 2.39 -0.61
C ASP A 78 -18.58 1.86 0.80
N VAL A 79 -17.46 1.14 0.92
CA VAL A 79 -16.94 0.51 2.16
C VAL A 79 -15.65 1.12 2.70
#